data_AF-A0A2G2XPY1-F1
#
_entry.id   AF-A0A2G2XPY1-F1
#
_cell.length_a   1.000
_cell.length_b   1.000
_cell.length_c   1.000
_cell.angle_alpha   90.00
_cell.angle_beta   90.00
_cell.angle_gamma   90.00
#
_symmetry.space_group_name_H-M   'P 1'
#
loop_
_entity.id
_entity.type
_entity.pdbx_description
1 polymer ?
#
loop_
_entity_poly.entity_id
_entity_poly.type
_entity_poly.pdbx_seq_one_letter_code
_entity_poly.pdbx_strand_id
1 'polypeptide(L)'
;MGPDFSPKMSVKSLTPQQIVRIHQLFRQAKFDDPNGDILSPAGEYNLRLGIIKELHPDMVATFSGSAQVFEGHPFIVEAGVSVGGKDVKQGLNVFRFANRIPLLFEQGADVVTRTALKRINWNSYKINQTQDKIGVFVSIVSTKIPFKGTGKEYIGDDISEIASAVKTAIQQCCNQLKSKIVKRIHAREQQERKRNLSKYIPSASAAIYDLLKQTTNVHASKKRRYRDDHADLLKQVSVNSVTKDTFREKLAQHVEKVDYEMGLEYATQTGVNEEPREDIYIQSLDEYKNFMDFQSPIFVFRLYH
;
A
#
# COMPACT_ATOMS: atom_id res chain seq x y z
N MET A 1 3.74 -48.41 -0.77
CA MET A 1 4.98 -49.00 -0.24
C MET A 1 5.32 -50.31 -0.97
N GLY A 2 4.40 -51.25 -1.16
CA GLY A 2 4.65 -52.51 -1.88
C GLY A 2 4.68 -53.71 -0.93
N PRO A 3 4.72 -54.95 -1.44
CA PRO A 3 4.65 -56.16 -0.62
C PRO A 3 5.87 -56.36 0.28
N ASP A 4 7.02 -55.78 -0.07
CA ASP A 4 8.27 -55.92 0.68
C ASP A 4 8.36 -55.01 1.92
N PHE A 5 7.33 -54.20 2.20
CA PHE A 5 7.29 -53.29 3.34
C PHE A 5 6.35 -53.81 4.42
N SER A 6 6.89 -54.07 5.60
CA SER A 6 6.12 -54.36 6.81
C SER A 6 6.17 -53.18 7.79
N PRO A 7 5.03 -52.78 8.40
CA PRO A 7 5.01 -51.71 9.40
C PRO A 7 5.91 -51.96 10.62
N LYS A 8 6.24 -53.23 10.91
CA LYS A 8 7.10 -53.63 12.02
C LYS A 8 8.58 -53.80 11.64
N MET A 9 8.93 -53.54 10.38
CA MET A 9 10.30 -53.65 9.90
C MET A 9 11.19 -52.59 10.57
N SER A 10 12.40 -52.98 10.97
CA SER A 10 13.39 -52.04 11.52
C SER A 10 13.88 -51.08 10.44
N VAL A 11 14.00 -49.79 10.76
CA VAL A 11 14.53 -48.78 9.83
C VAL A 11 15.96 -49.13 9.39
N LYS A 12 16.74 -49.78 10.26
CA LYS A 12 18.12 -50.18 9.95
C LYS A 12 18.22 -51.34 8.96
N SER A 13 17.16 -52.12 8.77
CA SER A 13 17.17 -53.28 7.87
C SER A 13 16.69 -52.96 6.45
N LEU A 14 16.41 -51.69 6.14
CA LEU A 14 15.92 -51.28 4.83
C LEU A 14 17.00 -51.43 3.76
N THR A 15 16.63 -52.01 2.62
CA THR A 15 17.54 -52.13 1.47
C THR A 15 17.63 -50.80 0.69
N PRO A 16 18.71 -50.56 -0.07
CA PRO A 16 18.84 -49.35 -0.88
C PRO A 16 17.67 -49.15 -1.87
N GLN A 17 17.15 -50.23 -2.45
CA GLN A 17 16.01 -50.18 -3.37
C GLN A 17 14.72 -49.73 -2.65
N GLN A 18 14.49 -50.20 -1.43
CA GLN A 18 13.38 -49.77 -0.59
C GLN A 18 13.51 -48.28 -0.22
N ILE A 19 14.72 -47.81 0.12
CA ILE A 19 14.97 -46.40 0.44
C ILE A 19 14.66 -45.49 -0.76
N VAL A 20 15.12 -45.85 -1.96
CA VAL A 20 14.80 -45.12 -3.19
C VAL A 20 13.28 -45.08 -3.42
N ARG A 21 12.59 -46.20 -3.17
CA ARG A 21 11.13 -46.26 -3.30
C ARG A 21 10.42 -45.35 -2.30
N ILE A 22 10.85 -45.31 -1.04
CA ILE A 22 10.32 -44.38 -0.03
C ILE A 22 10.52 -42.93 -0.48
N HIS A 23 11.73 -42.59 -0.94
CA HIS A 23 12.04 -41.24 -1.40
C HIS A 23 11.17 -40.80 -2.58
N GLN A 24 10.91 -41.69 -3.55
CA GLN A 24 9.96 -41.43 -4.63
C GLN A 24 8.54 -41.21 -4.11
N LEU A 25 8.09 -42.03 -3.16
CA LEU A 25 6.77 -41.88 -2.55
C LEU A 25 6.63 -40.56 -1.79
N PHE A 26 7.66 -40.13 -1.06
CA PHE A 26 7.65 -38.83 -0.37
C PHE A 26 7.61 -37.63 -1.31
N ARG A 27 8.14 -37.74 -2.53
CA ARG A 27 7.97 -36.69 -3.55
C ARG A 27 6.55 -36.64 -4.13
N GLN A 28 5.82 -37.76 -4.11
CA GLN A 28 4.45 -37.84 -4.63
C GLN A 28 3.40 -37.55 -3.56
N ALA A 29 3.72 -37.84 -2.30
CA ALA A 29 2.86 -37.56 -1.18
C ALA A 29 2.80 -36.05 -0.92
N LYS A 30 1.59 -35.54 -0.69
CA LYS A 30 1.37 -34.16 -0.26
C LYS A 30 1.38 -34.14 1.28
N PHE A 31 2.31 -33.38 1.84
CA PHE A 31 2.37 -33.11 3.27
C PHE A 31 1.85 -31.70 3.56
N ASP A 32 1.53 -31.46 4.82
CA ASP A 32 1.26 -30.11 5.29
C ASP A 32 2.54 -29.27 5.24
N ASP A 33 2.36 -27.98 4.97
CA ASP A 33 3.47 -27.04 4.88
C ASP A 33 4.16 -26.89 6.25
N PRO A 34 5.51 -26.97 6.33
CA PRO A 34 6.23 -26.72 7.56
C PRO A 34 5.96 -25.32 8.11
N ASN A 35 5.89 -25.23 9.44
CA ASN A 35 5.67 -23.97 10.12
C ASN A 35 6.87 -23.02 9.94
N GLY A 36 6.59 -21.73 9.73
CA GLY A 36 7.57 -20.65 9.61
C GLY A 36 8.11 -20.12 10.93
N ASP A 37 7.56 -20.52 12.08
CA ASP A 37 7.97 -20.02 13.41
C ASP A 37 9.45 -20.30 13.76
N ILE A 38 10.08 -21.23 13.05
CA ILE A 38 11.51 -21.52 13.18
C ILE A 38 12.41 -20.44 12.54
N LEU A 39 11.84 -19.53 11.75
CA LEU A 39 12.54 -18.48 11.04
C LEU A 39 12.61 -17.20 11.89
N SER A 40 13.69 -16.44 11.71
CA SER A 40 13.89 -15.17 12.40
C SER A 40 13.98 -14.02 11.38
N PRO A 41 12.84 -13.53 10.88
CA PRO A 41 12.80 -12.34 10.00
C PRO A 41 13.35 -11.10 10.72
N ALA A 42 13.65 -10.03 9.98
CA ALA A 42 14.03 -8.76 10.58
C ALA A 42 12.82 -8.07 11.24
N GLY A 43 11.65 -8.27 10.66
CA GLY A 43 10.39 -7.62 10.99
C GLY A 43 10.19 -6.35 10.17
N GLU A 44 8.93 -6.10 9.80
CA GLU A 44 8.53 -4.96 8.98
C GLU A 44 8.96 -3.62 9.61
N TYR A 45 8.78 -3.47 10.93
CA TYR A 45 9.14 -2.26 11.68
C TYR A 45 10.65 -1.99 11.66
N ASN A 46 11.49 -3.00 11.93
CA ASN A 46 12.93 -2.84 11.97
C ASN A 46 13.50 -2.57 10.57
N LEU A 47 12.98 -3.26 9.55
CA LEU A 47 13.35 -3.00 8.16
C LEU A 47 13.05 -1.55 7.77
N ARG A 48 11.87 -1.04 8.15
CA ARG A 48 11.49 0.35 7.91
C ARG A 48 12.42 1.35 8.59
N LEU A 49 12.74 1.13 9.86
CA LEU A 49 13.67 1.99 10.61
C LEU A 49 15.07 2.00 9.98
N GLY A 50 15.58 0.84 9.56
CA GLY A 50 16.87 0.73 8.89
C GLY A 50 16.92 1.55 7.60
N ILE A 51 15.89 1.43 6.75
CA ILE A 51 15.79 2.18 5.49
C ILE A 51 15.73 3.70 5.75
N ILE A 52 14.95 4.14 6.74
CA ILE A 52 14.82 5.56 7.09
C ILE A 52 16.14 6.13 7.58
N LYS A 53 16.87 5.37 8.40
CA LYS A 53 18.14 5.78 8.99
C LYS A 53 19.25 5.91 7.95
N GLU A 54 19.36 4.94 7.03
CA GLU A 54 20.49 4.88 6.10
C GLU A 54 20.27 5.71 4.83
N LEU A 55 19.05 5.73 4.27
CA LEU A 55 18.80 6.42 2.98
C LEU A 55 18.09 7.77 3.11
N HIS A 56 17.51 8.07 4.27
CA HIS A 56 16.66 9.25 4.50
C HIS A 56 15.67 9.53 3.33
N PRO A 57 14.84 8.55 2.95
CA PRO A 57 13.92 8.70 1.82
C PRO A 57 12.71 9.59 2.18
N ASP A 58 12.05 10.14 1.17
CA ASP A 58 10.86 10.98 1.37
C ASP A 58 9.62 10.15 1.72
N MET A 59 9.60 8.90 1.24
CA MET A 59 8.55 7.93 1.51
C MET A 59 9.15 6.53 1.59
N VAL A 60 8.59 5.72 2.49
CA VAL A 60 8.93 4.30 2.63
C VAL A 60 7.66 3.48 2.87
N ALA A 61 7.64 2.29 2.30
CA ALA A 61 6.70 1.22 2.62
C ALA A 61 7.47 -0.08 2.78
N THR A 62 7.00 -0.91 3.68
CA THR A 62 7.60 -2.20 4.03
C THR A 62 6.48 -3.23 4.12
N PHE A 63 6.83 -4.49 3.92
CA PHE A 63 5.91 -5.60 3.98
C PHE A 63 6.66 -6.87 4.36
N SER A 64 6.10 -7.65 5.28
CA SER A 64 6.55 -9.01 5.58
C SER A 64 5.52 -10.01 5.08
N GLY A 65 5.91 -10.91 4.20
CA GLY A 65 5.05 -11.99 3.71
C GLY A 65 4.79 -13.07 4.76
N SER A 66 3.78 -13.90 4.50
CA SER A 66 3.58 -15.15 5.23
C SER A 66 4.64 -16.18 4.85
N ALA A 67 4.84 -17.17 5.72
CA ALA A 67 5.72 -18.29 5.43
C ALA A 67 5.21 -19.08 4.21
N GLN A 68 6.12 -19.35 3.28
CA GLN A 68 5.92 -20.20 2.12
C GLN A 68 6.97 -21.31 2.12
N VAL A 69 6.84 -22.31 1.25
CA VAL A 69 7.68 -23.51 1.31
C VAL A 69 8.34 -23.74 -0.03
N PHE A 70 9.63 -24.07 0.01
CA PHE A 70 10.42 -24.49 -1.15
C PHE A 70 11.22 -25.74 -0.80
N GLU A 71 11.03 -26.84 -1.54
CA GLU A 71 11.70 -28.13 -1.30
C GLU A 71 11.55 -28.64 0.16
N GLY A 72 10.43 -28.35 0.82
CA GLY A 72 10.21 -28.72 2.23
C GLY A 72 10.89 -27.79 3.25
N HIS A 73 11.50 -26.69 2.79
CA HIS A 73 12.06 -25.65 3.64
C HIS A 73 11.13 -24.43 3.68
N PRO A 74 10.67 -23.99 4.87
CA PRO A 74 9.91 -22.77 4.97
C PRO A 74 10.83 -21.56 4.70
N PHE A 75 10.29 -20.56 4.02
CA PHE A 75 10.93 -19.28 3.76
C PHE A 75 9.94 -18.13 3.92
N ILE A 76 10.45 -16.97 4.32
CA ILE A 76 9.72 -15.71 4.42
C ILE A 76 10.43 -14.68 3.56
N VAL A 77 9.65 -13.86 2.85
CA VAL A 77 10.17 -12.74 2.08
C VAL A 77 9.69 -11.44 2.71
N GLU A 78 10.65 -10.60 3.07
CA GLU A 78 10.40 -9.24 3.52
C GLU A 78 10.84 -8.28 2.43
N ALA A 79 10.02 -7.29 2.13
CA ALA A 79 10.33 -6.28 1.13
C ALA A 79 10.17 -4.87 1.72
N GLY A 80 10.96 -3.94 1.20
CA GLY A 80 10.87 -2.52 1.45
C GLY A 80 11.04 -1.75 0.15
N VAL A 81 10.21 -0.75 -0.08
CA VAL A 81 10.37 0.16 -1.22
C VAL A 81 10.43 1.57 -0.66
N SER A 82 11.46 2.30 -1.06
CA SER A 82 11.65 3.70 -0.72
C SER A 82 11.71 4.56 -1.98
N VAL A 83 11.14 5.75 -1.90
CA VAL A 83 11.19 6.76 -2.97
C VAL A 83 11.81 8.03 -2.42
N GLY A 84 12.76 8.59 -3.17
CA GLY A 84 13.55 9.75 -2.77
C GLY A 84 14.83 9.36 -2.02
N GLY A 85 15.39 10.32 -1.29
CA GLY A 85 16.66 10.16 -0.58
C GLY A 85 17.78 11.01 -1.17
N LYS A 86 18.63 11.55 -0.30
CA LYS A 86 19.73 12.43 -0.70
C LYS A 86 20.81 11.65 -1.44
N ASP A 87 21.22 10.51 -0.87
CA ASP A 87 22.37 9.73 -1.32
C ASP A 87 22.03 8.61 -2.32
N VAL A 88 20.76 8.48 -2.69
CA VAL A 88 20.29 7.48 -3.65
C VAL A 88 20.46 8.00 -5.08
N LYS A 89 21.04 7.17 -5.96
CA LYS A 89 21.16 7.48 -7.39
C LYS A 89 19.79 7.44 -8.07
N GLN A 90 19.59 8.28 -9.08
CA GLN A 90 18.39 8.19 -9.92
C GLN A 90 18.32 6.81 -10.58
N GLY A 91 17.13 6.24 -10.62
CA GLY A 91 16.93 4.89 -11.09
C GLY A 91 16.55 3.89 -10.00
N LEU A 92 16.62 2.61 -10.37
CA LEU A 92 16.35 1.49 -9.49
C LEU A 92 17.63 1.03 -8.78
N ASN A 93 17.68 1.19 -7.46
CA ASN A 93 18.75 0.67 -6.61
C ASN A 93 18.21 -0.53 -5.82
N VAL A 94 18.85 -1.70 -5.97
CA VAL A 94 18.37 -2.95 -5.37
C VAL A 94 19.34 -3.40 -4.28
N PHE A 95 18.81 -3.53 -3.06
CA PHE A 95 19.49 -4.04 -1.88
C PHE A 95 18.92 -5.41 -1.53
N ARG A 96 19.79 -6.42 -1.55
CA ARG A 96 19.40 -7.81 -1.40
C ARG A 96 19.98 -8.39 -0.12
N PHE A 97 19.17 -9.14 0.59
CA PHE A 97 19.56 -9.82 1.82
C PHE A 97 19.11 -11.27 1.80
N ALA A 98 19.96 -12.12 2.35
CA ALA A 98 19.73 -13.55 2.49
C ALA A 98 20.09 -13.94 3.92
N ASN A 99 19.12 -14.38 4.73
CA ASN A 99 19.31 -14.68 6.15
C ASN A 99 20.06 -13.55 6.91
N ARG A 100 19.66 -12.30 6.70
CA ARG A 100 20.28 -11.08 7.28
C ARG A 100 21.68 -10.73 6.77
N ILE A 101 22.20 -11.44 5.77
CA ILE A 101 23.49 -11.16 5.13
C ILE A 101 23.25 -10.37 3.85
N PRO A 102 23.89 -9.20 3.65
CA PRO A 102 23.78 -8.44 2.41
C PRO A 102 24.51 -9.16 1.26
N LEU A 103 23.87 -9.24 0.10
CA LEU A 103 24.44 -9.81 -1.12
C LEU A 103 24.94 -8.70 -2.06
N LEU A 104 26.25 -8.55 -2.18
CA LEU A 104 26.87 -7.40 -2.86
C LEU A 104 27.15 -7.68 -4.35
N PHE A 105 27.56 -8.90 -4.70
CA PHE A 105 28.01 -9.25 -6.05
C PHE A 105 26.92 -9.89 -6.91
N GLU A 106 27.17 -9.96 -8.22
CA GLU A 106 26.32 -10.66 -9.21
C GLU A 106 24.83 -10.23 -9.24
N GLN A 107 24.57 -8.96 -8.96
CA GLN A 107 23.21 -8.41 -8.87
C GLN A 107 22.34 -8.65 -10.11
N GLY A 108 22.91 -8.70 -11.32
CA GLY A 108 22.15 -8.85 -12.57
C GLY A 108 21.53 -10.24 -12.77
N ALA A 109 22.05 -11.28 -12.12
CA ALA A 109 21.52 -12.64 -12.20
C ALA A 109 20.47 -12.94 -11.12
N ASP A 110 20.38 -12.08 -10.10
CA ASP A 110 19.54 -12.31 -8.94
C ASP A 110 18.04 -12.19 -9.21
N VAL A 111 17.25 -13.05 -8.56
CA VAL A 111 15.79 -13.07 -8.62
C VAL A 111 15.16 -11.74 -8.22
N VAL A 112 15.71 -11.04 -7.22
CA VAL A 112 15.18 -9.76 -6.74
C VAL A 112 15.35 -8.69 -7.81
N THR A 113 16.57 -8.55 -8.34
CA THR A 113 16.89 -7.57 -9.37
C THR A 113 16.10 -7.83 -10.64
N ARG A 114 16.02 -9.09 -11.09
CA ARG A 114 15.24 -9.47 -12.27
C ARG A 114 13.75 -9.22 -12.08
N THR A 115 13.22 -9.51 -10.90
CA THR A 115 11.81 -9.26 -10.57
C THR A 115 11.51 -7.75 -10.59
N ALA A 116 12.34 -6.95 -9.91
CA ALA A 116 12.17 -5.50 -9.84
C ALA A 116 12.31 -4.81 -11.21
N LEU A 117 13.19 -5.31 -12.09
CA LEU A 117 13.39 -4.74 -13.43
C LEU A 117 12.34 -5.20 -14.45
N LYS A 118 11.99 -6.50 -14.48
CA LYS A 118 11.20 -7.09 -15.59
C LYS A 118 9.74 -7.38 -15.23
N ARG A 119 9.43 -7.69 -13.96
CA ARG A 119 8.12 -8.24 -13.56
C ARG A 119 7.21 -7.21 -12.89
N ILE A 120 7.75 -6.06 -12.49
CA ILE A 120 7.02 -4.97 -11.83
C ILE A 120 6.82 -3.81 -12.82
N ASN A 121 5.56 -3.41 -13.02
CA ASN A 121 5.24 -2.21 -13.79
C ASN A 121 5.17 -0.99 -12.85
N TRP A 122 6.28 -0.27 -12.71
CA TRP A 122 6.41 0.89 -11.81
C TRP A 122 5.44 2.03 -12.16
N ASN A 123 5.17 2.24 -13.46
CA ASN A 123 4.31 3.33 -13.94
C ASN A 123 2.86 3.18 -13.41
N SER A 124 2.38 1.95 -13.22
CA SER A 124 1.06 1.68 -12.65
C SER A 124 0.90 2.17 -11.20
N TYR A 125 2.02 2.37 -10.50
CA TYR A 125 2.09 2.87 -9.12
C TYR A 125 2.46 4.35 -9.03
N LYS A 126 2.46 5.07 -10.16
CA LYS A 126 2.86 6.49 -10.24
C LYS A 126 4.34 6.71 -9.87
N ILE A 127 5.18 5.70 -10.10
CA ILE A 127 6.63 5.75 -9.89
C ILE A 127 7.30 5.61 -11.25
N ASN A 128 8.21 6.53 -11.58
CA ASN A 128 8.98 6.51 -12.80
C ASN A 128 10.36 5.90 -12.56
N GLN A 129 10.64 4.77 -13.18
CA GLN A 129 11.87 4.01 -12.99
C GLN A 129 13.15 4.77 -13.37
N THR A 130 13.12 5.73 -14.30
CA THR A 130 14.33 6.42 -14.75
C THR A 130 14.59 7.73 -14.01
N GLN A 131 13.52 8.44 -13.65
CA GLN A 131 13.62 9.77 -13.03
C GLN A 131 13.65 9.69 -11.50
N ASP A 132 12.88 8.78 -10.91
CA ASP A 132 12.77 8.69 -9.47
C ASP A 132 13.96 7.95 -8.87
N LYS A 133 14.33 8.35 -7.65
CA LYS A 133 15.30 7.65 -6.83
C LYS A 133 14.58 6.53 -6.09
N ILE A 134 14.71 5.30 -6.56
CA ILE A 134 13.99 4.15 -6.00
C ILE A 134 14.99 3.25 -5.29
N GLY A 135 14.68 2.92 -4.04
CA GLY A 135 15.39 1.89 -3.26
C GLY A 135 14.48 0.68 -3.06
N VAL A 136 14.90 -0.49 -3.55
CA VAL A 136 14.18 -1.75 -3.36
C VAL A 136 15.02 -2.63 -2.44
N PHE A 137 14.47 -2.97 -1.29
CA PHE A 137 15.06 -3.82 -0.27
C PHE A 137 14.30 -5.13 -0.26
N VAL A 138 14.99 -6.26 -0.40
CA VAL A 138 14.35 -7.57 -0.23
C VAL A 138 15.24 -8.47 0.61
N SER A 139 14.66 -9.04 1.66
CA SER A 139 15.28 -10.02 2.54
C SER A 139 14.56 -11.36 2.40
N ILE A 140 15.31 -12.40 2.05
CA ILE A 140 14.82 -13.77 1.97
C ILE A 140 15.38 -14.53 3.15
N VAL A 141 14.50 -15.05 4.00
CA VAL A 141 14.85 -15.79 5.21
C VAL A 141 14.36 -17.22 5.08
N SER A 142 15.26 -18.19 5.19
CA SER A 142 14.95 -19.62 5.05
C SER A 142 15.95 -20.47 5.83
N THR A 143 15.54 -21.70 6.16
CA THR A 143 16.49 -22.73 6.66
C THR A 143 17.51 -23.14 5.61
N LYS A 144 17.13 -23.13 4.32
CA LYS A 144 17.99 -23.42 3.18
C LYS A 144 17.76 -22.38 2.09
N ILE A 145 18.79 -21.57 1.82
CA ILE A 145 18.76 -20.61 0.71
C ILE A 145 19.35 -21.26 -0.54
N PRO A 146 18.59 -21.28 -1.66
CA PRO A 146 19.04 -21.90 -2.90
C PRO A 146 19.95 -20.95 -3.70
N PHE A 147 21.20 -20.84 -3.29
CA PHE A 147 22.22 -20.12 -4.04
C PHE A 147 22.61 -20.86 -5.33
N LYS A 148 22.78 -20.15 -6.44
CA LYS A 148 23.14 -20.76 -7.73
C LYS A 148 24.65 -20.98 -7.88
N GLY A 149 25.47 -20.09 -7.32
CA GLY A 149 26.93 -20.17 -7.34
C GLY A 149 27.52 -20.68 -6.01
N THR A 150 28.75 -21.22 -6.06
CA THR A 150 29.47 -21.69 -4.86
C THR A 150 29.79 -20.56 -3.88
N GLY A 151 29.95 -19.33 -4.38
CA GLY A 151 30.21 -18.13 -3.58
C GLY A 151 29.00 -17.62 -2.78
N LYS A 152 27.78 -18.13 -3.03
CA LYS A 152 26.54 -17.68 -2.35
C LYS A 152 26.21 -16.19 -2.51
N GLU A 153 26.46 -15.66 -3.70
CA GLU A 153 26.31 -14.23 -4.01
C GLU A 153 24.92 -13.83 -4.54
N TYR A 154 24.16 -14.78 -5.08
CA TYR A 154 22.82 -14.52 -5.62
C TYR A 154 21.92 -15.75 -5.60
N ILE A 155 20.62 -15.47 -5.65
CA ILE A 155 19.54 -16.46 -5.75
C ILE A 155 19.03 -16.44 -7.19
N GLY A 156 18.97 -17.61 -7.82
CA GLY A 156 18.59 -17.74 -9.22
C GLY A 156 17.11 -17.44 -9.47
N ASP A 157 16.80 -16.94 -10.66
CA ASP A 157 15.43 -16.67 -11.13
C ASP A 157 14.70 -17.96 -11.61
N ASP A 158 15.37 -19.11 -11.55
CA ASP A 158 14.82 -20.43 -11.91
C ASP A 158 13.79 -20.94 -10.89
N ILE A 159 13.75 -20.35 -9.69
CA ILE A 159 12.87 -20.77 -8.60
C ILE A 159 11.61 -19.91 -8.60
N SER A 160 10.55 -20.48 -9.17
CA SER A 160 9.30 -19.76 -9.43
C SER A 160 8.56 -19.32 -8.16
N GLU A 161 8.64 -20.13 -7.11
CA GLU A 161 7.97 -19.96 -5.82
C GLU A 161 8.54 -18.72 -5.11
N ILE A 162 9.87 -18.66 -4.99
CA ILE A 162 10.57 -17.51 -4.43
C ILE A 162 10.33 -16.27 -5.29
N ALA A 163 10.43 -16.40 -6.62
CA ALA A 163 10.28 -15.26 -7.50
C ALA A 163 8.85 -14.68 -7.49
N SER A 164 7.83 -15.53 -7.32
CA SER A 164 6.43 -15.12 -7.13
C SER A 164 6.22 -14.44 -5.78
N ALA A 165 6.83 -14.97 -4.71
CA ALA A 165 6.80 -14.38 -3.37
C ALA A 165 7.42 -12.98 -3.35
N VAL A 166 8.62 -12.84 -3.93
CA VAL A 166 9.33 -11.56 -4.06
C VAL A 166 8.51 -10.55 -4.87
N LYS A 167 7.91 -10.99 -5.98
CA LYS A 167 7.03 -10.13 -6.79
C LYS A 167 5.86 -9.62 -5.95
N THR A 168 5.18 -10.51 -5.24
CA THR A 168 4.02 -10.17 -4.41
C THR A 168 4.41 -9.20 -3.30
N ALA A 169 5.53 -9.45 -2.61
CA ALA A 169 6.03 -8.59 -1.54
C ALA A 169 6.34 -7.17 -2.03
N ILE A 170 7.02 -7.03 -3.18
CA ILE A 170 7.29 -5.71 -3.79
C ILE A 170 5.98 -5.03 -4.21
N GLN A 171 5.02 -5.76 -4.80
CA GLN A 171 3.72 -5.20 -5.19
C GLN A 171 2.93 -4.65 -3.99
N GLN A 172 2.96 -5.33 -2.84
CA GLN A 172 2.31 -4.84 -1.63
C GLN A 172 2.93 -3.51 -1.15
N CYS A 173 4.25 -3.40 -1.15
CA CYS A 173 4.93 -2.13 -0.85
C CYS A 173 4.55 -1.02 -1.84
N CYS A 174 4.50 -1.34 -3.14
CA CYS A 174 4.12 -0.37 -4.17
C CYS A 174 2.66 0.09 -4.04
N ASN A 175 1.73 -0.79 -3.64
CA ASN A 175 0.34 -0.42 -3.37
C ASN A 175 0.24 0.58 -2.21
N GLN A 176 0.95 0.33 -1.11
CA GLN A 176 1.00 1.26 0.03
C GLN A 176 1.59 2.63 -0.37
N LEU A 177 2.66 2.63 -1.18
CA LEU A 177 3.27 3.86 -1.68
C LEU A 177 2.36 4.62 -2.63
N LYS A 178 1.63 3.92 -3.52
CA LYS A 178 0.72 4.55 -4.47
C LYS A 178 -0.29 5.45 -3.77
N SER A 179 -0.90 4.99 -2.67
CA SER A 179 -1.82 5.81 -1.88
C SER A 179 -1.14 7.09 -1.37
N LYS A 180 0.07 6.99 -0.82
CA LYS A 180 0.84 8.14 -0.32
C LYS A 180 1.27 9.11 -1.42
N ILE A 181 1.69 8.59 -2.58
CA ILE A 181 2.10 9.38 -3.74
C ILE A 181 0.91 10.15 -4.30
N VAL A 182 -0.22 9.49 -4.50
CA VAL A 182 -1.45 10.12 -4.99
C VAL A 182 -1.94 11.20 -4.02
N LYS A 183 -1.95 10.91 -2.70
CA LYS A 183 -2.26 11.91 -1.65
C LYS A 183 -1.34 13.15 -1.77
N ARG A 184 -0.03 12.96 -1.99
CA ARG A 184 0.94 14.07 -2.14
C ARG A 184 0.73 14.85 -3.45
N ILE A 185 0.44 14.18 -4.56
CA ILE A 185 0.17 14.82 -5.86
C ILE A 185 -1.07 15.71 -5.75
N HIS A 186 -2.17 15.21 -5.20
CA HIS A 186 -3.38 16.00 -5.04
C HIS A 186 -3.20 17.20 -4.12
N ALA A 187 -2.50 17.04 -2.99
CA ALA A 187 -2.19 18.17 -2.11
C ALA A 187 -1.39 19.26 -2.84
N ARG A 188 -0.46 18.86 -3.72
CA ARG A 188 0.30 19.79 -4.56
C ARG A 188 -0.59 20.48 -5.60
N GLU A 189 -1.44 19.74 -6.31
CA GLU A 189 -2.37 20.28 -7.30
C GLU A 189 -3.35 21.28 -6.67
N GLN A 190 -3.89 20.97 -5.50
CA GLN A 190 -4.75 21.88 -4.73
C GLN A 190 -4.01 23.17 -4.38
N GLN A 191 -2.78 23.07 -3.87
CA GLN A 191 -1.98 24.23 -3.52
C GLN A 191 -1.62 25.09 -4.76
N GLU A 192 -1.28 24.46 -5.89
CA GLU A 192 -1.00 25.15 -7.15
C GLU A 192 -2.26 25.82 -7.69
N ARG A 193 -3.43 25.16 -7.63
CA ARG A 193 -4.72 25.75 -8.00
C ARG A 193 -5.06 26.96 -7.13
N LYS A 194 -4.96 26.84 -5.81
CA LYS A 194 -5.19 27.95 -4.87
C LYS A 194 -4.28 29.13 -5.18
N ARG A 195 -2.99 28.89 -5.39
CA ARG A 195 -2.01 29.92 -5.77
C ARG A 195 -2.36 30.60 -7.09
N ASN A 196 -2.73 29.82 -8.11
CA ASN A 196 -3.11 30.34 -9.42
C ASN A 196 -4.38 31.20 -9.33
N LEU A 197 -5.43 30.70 -8.67
CA LEU A 197 -6.67 31.46 -8.47
C LEU A 197 -6.38 32.76 -7.71
N SER A 198 -5.62 32.68 -6.62
CA SER A 198 -5.24 33.84 -5.80
C SER A 198 -4.52 34.93 -6.60
N LYS A 199 -3.70 34.55 -7.57
CA LYS A 199 -3.02 35.47 -8.49
C LYS A 199 -4.00 36.22 -9.41
N TYR A 200 -5.09 35.59 -9.83
CA TYR A 200 -6.08 36.19 -10.73
C TYR A 200 -7.17 37.01 -10.02
N ILE A 201 -7.42 36.79 -8.72
CA ILE A 201 -8.46 37.50 -7.95
C ILE A 201 -8.40 39.03 -8.14
N PRO A 202 -7.24 39.72 -8.03
CA PRO A 202 -7.19 41.17 -8.14
C PRO A 202 -7.56 41.70 -9.53
N SER A 203 -7.22 40.94 -10.58
CA SER A 203 -7.54 41.30 -11.97
C SER A 203 -9.01 41.04 -12.29
N ALA A 204 -9.54 39.88 -11.87
CA ALA A 204 -10.94 39.53 -12.07
C ALA A 204 -11.88 40.48 -11.32
N SER A 205 -11.59 40.78 -10.04
CA SER A 205 -12.37 41.74 -9.25
C SER A 205 -12.36 43.14 -9.86
N ALA A 206 -11.22 43.59 -10.42
CA ALA A 206 -11.13 44.85 -11.13
C ALA A 206 -12.05 44.88 -12.37
N ALA A 207 -11.94 43.87 -13.23
CA ALA A 207 -12.72 43.81 -14.47
C ALA A 207 -14.23 43.71 -14.21
N ILE A 208 -14.64 42.91 -13.23
CA ILE A 208 -16.06 42.80 -12.83
C ILE A 208 -16.56 44.14 -12.29
N TYR A 209 -15.78 44.81 -11.45
CA TYR A 209 -16.15 46.12 -10.92
C TYR A 209 -16.26 47.18 -12.02
N ASP A 210 -15.32 47.21 -12.97
CA ASP A 210 -15.34 48.13 -14.11
C ASP A 210 -16.55 47.89 -15.01
N LEU A 211 -16.90 46.63 -15.28
CA LEU A 211 -18.09 46.26 -16.04
C LEU A 211 -19.37 46.72 -15.33
N LEU A 212 -19.48 46.48 -14.02
CA LEU A 212 -20.63 46.92 -13.21
C LEU A 212 -20.77 48.44 -13.23
N LYS A 213 -19.66 49.17 -13.14
CA LYS A 213 -19.62 50.63 -13.22
C LYS A 213 -20.02 51.16 -14.60
N GLN A 214 -19.63 50.50 -15.69
CA GLN A 214 -20.11 50.83 -17.02
C GLN A 214 -21.63 50.57 -17.16
N THR A 215 -22.10 49.47 -16.58
CA THR A 215 -23.51 49.05 -16.66
C THR A 215 -24.42 50.00 -15.88
N THR A 216 -24.02 50.47 -14.70
CA THR A 216 -24.77 51.49 -13.94
C THR A 216 -24.92 52.79 -14.72
N ASN A 217 -23.87 53.26 -15.39
CA ASN A 217 -23.92 54.46 -16.24
C ASN A 217 -24.91 54.30 -17.42
N VAL A 218 -24.95 53.13 -18.04
CA VAL A 218 -25.93 52.82 -19.11
C VAL A 218 -27.35 52.72 -18.54
N HIS A 219 -27.52 52.15 -17.35
CA HIS A 219 -28.83 52.00 -16.71
C HIS A 219 -29.44 53.34 -16.26
N ALA A 220 -28.61 54.31 -15.86
CA ALA A 220 -29.04 55.67 -15.59
C ALA A 220 -29.60 56.38 -16.84
N SER A 221 -29.11 56.02 -18.04
CA SER A 221 -29.52 56.63 -19.31
C SER A 221 -30.66 55.89 -20.05
N LYS A 222 -30.84 54.58 -19.83
CA LYS A 222 -31.93 53.79 -20.43
C LYS A 222 -32.62 52.91 -19.37
N LYS A 223 -33.86 53.27 -19.03
CA LYS A 223 -34.74 52.54 -18.09
C LYS A 223 -35.18 51.19 -18.69
N ARG A 224 -34.29 50.20 -18.78
CA ARG A 224 -34.65 48.82 -19.13
C ARG A 224 -35.00 48.03 -17.86
N ARG A 225 -36.11 47.30 -17.87
CA ARG A 225 -36.52 46.39 -16.79
C ARG A 225 -35.62 45.15 -16.79
N TYR A 226 -34.71 45.05 -15.82
CA TYR A 226 -34.00 43.81 -15.47
C TYR A 226 -34.74 43.11 -14.30
N ARG A 227 -34.46 41.80 -14.08
CA ARG A 227 -34.91 41.06 -12.88
C ARG A 227 -34.51 41.82 -11.60
N ASP A 228 -35.39 41.83 -10.60
CA ASP A 228 -35.26 42.64 -9.37
C ASP A 228 -33.89 42.47 -8.67
N ASP A 229 -33.35 41.26 -8.61
CA ASP A 229 -32.06 40.96 -7.94
C ASP A 229 -30.87 41.76 -8.49
N HIS A 230 -30.86 42.06 -9.80
CA HIS A 230 -29.77 42.81 -10.43
C HIS A 230 -29.92 44.33 -10.21
N ALA A 231 -31.14 44.82 -10.01
CA ALA A 231 -31.40 46.23 -9.78
C ALA A 231 -30.84 46.68 -8.42
N ASP A 232 -30.88 45.81 -7.41
CA ASP A 232 -30.38 46.11 -6.08
C ASP A 232 -28.85 46.11 -5.99
N LEU A 233 -28.18 45.20 -6.69
CA LEU A 233 -26.72 45.24 -6.85
C LEU A 233 -26.24 46.51 -7.55
N LEU A 234 -26.92 46.94 -8.61
CA LEU A 234 -26.59 48.16 -9.34
C LEU A 234 -26.79 49.41 -8.47
N LYS A 235 -27.84 49.45 -7.63
CA LYS A 235 -28.04 50.51 -6.63
C LYS A 235 -26.92 50.51 -5.59
N GLN A 236 -26.53 49.35 -5.06
CA GLN A 236 -25.46 49.25 -4.05
C GLN A 236 -24.10 49.69 -4.61
N VAL A 237 -23.82 49.42 -5.89
CA VAL A 237 -22.64 49.95 -6.59
C VAL A 237 -22.73 51.46 -6.78
N SER A 238 -23.91 52.01 -7.09
CA SER A 238 -24.10 53.47 -7.22
C SER A 238 -23.92 54.23 -5.90
N VAL A 239 -24.20 53.56 -4.77
CA VAL A 239 -24.02 54.09 -3.40
C VAL A 239 -22.58 53.88 -2.89
N ASN A 240 -21.67 53.33 -3.71
CA ASN A 240 -20.30 52.92 -3.31
C ASN A 240 -20.25 51.93 -2.14
N SER A 241 -21.36 51.26 -1.82
CA SER A 241 -21.41 50.27 -0.73
C SER A 241 -20.66 48.98 -1.10
N VAL A 242 -20.54 48.69 -2.40
CA VAL A 242 -19.80 47.53 -2.91
C VAL A 242 -18.54 48.06 -3.61
N THR A 243 -17.39 47.86 -2.99
CA THR A 243 -16.09 48.29 -3.52
C THR A 243 -15.34 47.13 -4.18
N LYS A 244 -14.30 47.44 -4.96
CA LYS A 244 -13.39 46.43 -5.52
C LYS A 244 -12.84 45.47 -4.46
N ASP A 245 -12.56 45.97 -3.26
CA ASP A 245 -12.02 45.17 -2.16
C ASP A 245 -13.06 44.19 -1.60
N THR A 246 -14.34 44.57 -1.54
CA THR A 246 -15.41 43.63 -1.15
C THR A 246 -15.54 42.45 -2.13
N PHE A 247 -15.36 42.68 -3.43
CA PHE A 247 -15.33 41.60 -4.42
C PHE A 247 -14.10 40.71 -4.26
N ARG A 248 -12.93 41.32 -3.98
CA ARG A 248 -11.69 40.60 -3.73
C ARG A 248 -11.81 39.67 -2.52
N GLU A 249 -12.35 40.17 -1.41
CA GLU A 249 -12.56 39.40 -0.18
C GLU A 249 -13.57 38.27 -0.39
N LYS A 250 -14.72 38.55 -1.02
CA LYS A 250 -15.73 37.51 -1.30
C LYS A 250 -15.20 36.42 -2.24
N LEU A 251 -14.44 36.78 -3.26
CA LEU A 251 -13.80 35.82 -4.15
C LEU A 251 -12.73 34.99 -3.42
N ALA A 252 -11.94 35.61 -2.54
CA ALA A 252 -10.95 34.90 -1.73
C ALA A 252 -11.62 33.88 -0.78
N GLN A 253 -12.67 34.29 -0.06
CA GLN A 253 -13.46 33.40 0.79
C GLN A 253 -14.09 32.26 0.00
N HIS A 254 -14.54 32.51 -1.23
CA HIS A 254 -15.12 31.48 -2.08
C HIS A 254 -14.07 30.44 -2.51
N VAL A 255 -12.86 30.87 -2.87
CA VAL A 255 -11.76 29.95 -3.19
C VAL A 255 -11.42 29.07 -1.97
N GLU A 256 -11.37 29.64 -0.77
CA GLU A 256 -11.10 28.88 0.46
C GLU A 256 -12.20 27.86 0.78
N LYS A 257 -13.47 28.21 0.58
CA LYS A 257 -14.59 27.28 0.76
C LYS A 257 -14.52 26.11 -0.22
N VAL A 258 -14.24 26.39 -1.50
CA VAL A 258 -14.12 25.34 -2.52
C VAL A 258 -12.96 24.40 -2.20
N ASP A 259 -11.82 24.92 -1.74
CA ASP A 259 -10.70 24.08 -1.31
C ASP A 259 -11.07 23.20 -0.10
N TYR A 260 -11.83 23.73 0.85
CA TYR A 260 -12.32 22.98 2.01
C TYR A 260 -13.30 21.86 1.62
N GLU A 261 -14.28 22.17 0.76
CA GLU A 261 -15.26 21.20 0.24
C GLU A 261 -14.57 20.07 -0.53
N MET A 262 -13.63 20.40 -1.43
CA MET A 262 -12.84 19.40 -2.15
C MET A 262 -11.98 18.54 -1.22
N GLY A 263 -11.44 19.12 -0.15
CA GLY A 263 -10.70 18.37 0.88
C GLY A 263 -11.58 17.35 1.59
N LEU A 264 -12.83 17.72 1.89
CA LEU A 264 -13.85 16.87 2.51
C LEU A 264 -14.32 15.74 1.57
N GLU A 265 -14.58 16.06 0.30
CA GLU A 265 -14.92 15.06 -0.73
C GLU A 265 -13.79 14.05 -0.92
N TYR A 266 -12.53 14.51 -0.93
CA TYR A 266 -11.39 13.61 -1.00
C TYR A 266 -11.30 12.70 0.22
N ALA A 267 -11.45 13.27 1.43
CA ALA A 267 -11.41 12.53 2.67
C ALA A 267 -12.52 11.47 2.74
N THR A 268 -13.73 11.79 2.29
CA THR A 268 -14.85 10.84 2.25
C THR A 268 -14.62 9.73 1.21
N GLN A 269 -14.12 10.04 0.01
CA GLN A 269 -13.80 9.01 -1.00
C GLN A 269 -12.66 8.08 -0.57
N THR A 270 -11.64 8.61 0.15
CA THR A 270 -10.57 7.76 0.71
C THR A 270 -11.01 7.02 1.97
N GLY A 271 -11.83 7.66 2.81
CA GLY A 271 -12.37 7.12 4.05
C GLY A 271 -13.33 5.97 3.81
N VAL A 272 -14.12 5.98 2.72
CA VAL A 272 -14.96 4.84 2.32
C VAL A 272 -14.12 3.58 1.98
N ASN A 273 -12.81 3.71 1.74
CA ASN A 273 -11.88 2.57 1.59
C ASN A 273 -11.06 2.26 2.86
N GLU A 274 -10.94 3.21 3.78
CA GLU A 274 -10.14 3.15 5.03
C GLU A 274 -11.04 3.25 6.29
N GLU A 275 -12.34 2.99 6.20
CA GLU A 275 -13.16 2.78 7.40
C GLU A 275 -12.57 1.55 8.10
N PRO A 276 -12.11 1.65 9.36
CA PRO A 276 -11.96 0.46 10.16
C PRO A 276 -13.34 -0.18 10.13
N ARG A 277 -13.45 -1.38 9.54
CA ARG A 277 -14.59 -2.24 9.85
C ARG A 277 -14.58 -2.29 11.37
N GLU A 278 -15.50 -1.58 12.01
CA GLU A 278 -15.78 -1.85 13.41
C GLU A 278 -16.01 -3.35 13.43
N ASP A 279 -15.23 -4.06 14.25
CA ASP A 279 -15.49 -5.46 14.48
C ASP A 279 -16.91 -5.50 15.03
N ILE A 280 -17.87 -5.80 14.15
CA ILE A 280 -19.23 -6.10 14.54
C ILE A 280 -19.08 -7.42 15.26
N TYR A 281 -18.79 -7.34 16.55
CA TYR A 281 -19.02 -8.44 17.45
C TYR A 281 -20.52 -8.67 17.37
N ILE A 282 -20.91 -9.65 16.55
CA ILE A 282 -22.16 -10.35 16.76
C ILE A 282 -22.00 -10.83 18.20
N GLN A 283 -22.70 -10.15 19.11
CA GLN A 283 -22.84 -10.60 20.47
C GLN A 283 -23.22 -12.06 20.34
N SER A 284 -22.36 -12.97 20.80
CA SER A 284 -22.76 -14.36 20.92
C SER A 284 -24.07 -14.28 21.64
N LEU A 285 -25.15 -14.74 21.00
CA LEU A 285 -26.37 -15.04 21.71
C LEU A 285 -25.88 -15.93 22.85
N ASP A 286 -25.77 -15.36 24.04
CA ASP A 286 -25.80 -16.10 25.27
C ASP A 286 -27.16 -16.77 25.20
N GLU A 287 -27.18 -17.94 24.58
CA GLU A 287 -28.23 -18.91 24.75
C GLU A 287 -28.15 -19.25 26.24
N TYR A 288 -28.80 -18.43 27.06
CA TYR A 288 -29.45 -18.89 28.28
C TYR A 288 -30.53 -19.88 27.84
N LYS A 289 -30.10 -21.01 27.28
CA LYS A 289 -30.88 -22.22 27.19
C LYS A 289 -31.04 -22.64 28.64
N ASN A 290 -32.21 -22.40 29.19
CA ASN A 290 -32.62 -23.03 30.44
C ASN A 290 -32.60 -24.53 30.19
N PHE A 291 -31.51 -25.20 30.58
CA PHE A 291 -31.43 -26.64 30.58
C PHE A 291 -31.40 -27.14 32.01
N MET A 292 -32.14 -28.21 32.26
CA MET A 292 -32.06 -28.95 33.52
C MET A 292 -31.19 -30.18 33.30
N ASP A 293 -30.11 -30.29 34.08
CA ASP A 293 -29.23 -31.46 34.08
C ASP A 293 -29.68 -32.41 35.19
N PHE A 294 -30.03 -33.65 34.81
CA PHE A 294 -30.23 -34.75 35.74
C PHE A 294 -28.98 -35.63 35.76
N GLN A 295 -28.33 -35.71 36.92
CA GLN A 295 -27.09 -36.46 37.09
C GLN A 295 -27.33 -37.77 37.85
N SER A 296 -26.84 -38.87 37.28
CA SER A 296 -26.71 -40.19 37.90
C SER A 296 -25.24 -40.60 37.79
N PRO A 297 -24.70 -41.45 38.70
CA PRO A 297 -23.32 -41.92 38.62
C PRO A 297 -22.98 -42.70 37.32
N ILE A 298 -23.98 -43.05 36.51
CA ILE A 298 -23.81 -43.83 35.28
C ILE A 298 -24.12 -43.00 34.02
N PHE A 299 -24.86 -41.88 34.13
CA PHE A 299 -25.18 -41.02 32.98
C PHE A 299 -25.65 -39.61 33.39
N VAL A 300 -25.52 -38.67 32.46
CA VAL A 300 -26.06 -37.30 32.58
C VAL A 300 -27.07 -37.07 31.47
N PHE A 301 -28.30 -36.70 31.82
CA PHE A 301 -29.34 -36.29 30.88
C PHE A 301 -29.52 -34.78 30.93
N ARG A 302 -29.39 -34.11 29.78
CA ARG A 302 -29.60 -32.67 29.61
C ARG A 302 -30.89 -32.43 28.86
N LEU A 303 -31.84 -31.75 29.50
CA LEU A 303 -33.16 -31.46 28.93
C LEU A 303 -33.22 -29.95 28.63
N TYR A 304 -33.39 -29.60 27.36
CA TYR A 304 -33.52 -28.22 26.90
C TYR A 304 -35.01 -27.82 26.92
N HIS A 305 -35.33 -26.67 27.52
CA HIS A 305 -36.69 -26.16 27.62
C HIS A 305 -37.10 -25.27 26.45
#